data_AF-A0A2G9XZ98-F1
#
_entry.id   AF-A0A2G9XZ98-F1
#
_cell.length_a   1.000
_cell.length_b   1.000
_cell.length_c   1.000
_cell.angle_alpha   90.00
_cell.angle_beta   90.00
_cell.angle_gamma   90.00
#
_symmetry.space_group_name_H-M   'P 1'
#
loop_
_entity.id
_entity.type
_entity.pdbx_description
1 polymer ?
#
loop_
_entity_poly.entity_id
_entity_poly.type
_entity_poly.pdbx_seq_one_letter_code
_entity_poly.pdbx_strand_id
1 'polypeptide(L)' 'MHLIRFVRSNKVISIFGEKLTVPEEAVYQYVKVTINVKEQKLLLFLNGKVIDEREYRYNKGLYD' A
#
# COMPACT_ATOMS: atom_id res chain seq x y z
N MET A 1 -7.20 -1.22 -8.56
CA MET A 1 -7.77 -0.03 -7.88
C MET A 1 -6.65 0.87 -7.35
N HIS A 2 -6.94 2.13 -7.05
CA HIS A 2 -5.94 3.09 -6.54
C HIS A 2 -6.40 3.74 -5.24
N LEU A 3 -5.49 3.90 -4.28
CA LEU A 3 -5.73 4.59 -3.01
C LEU A 3 -4.64 5.63 -2.77
N ILE A 4 -5.00 6.75 -2.14
CA ILE A 4 -4.04 7.72 -1.61
C ILE A 4 -4.01 7.58 -0.09
N ARG A 5 -2.81 7.54 0.50
CA ARG A 5 -2.61 7.44 1.95
C ARG A 5 -1.51 8.40 2.39
N PHE A 6 -1.74 9.08 3.51
CA PHE A 6 -0.67 9.82 4.19
C PHE A 6 0.09 8.86 5.12
N VAL A 7 1.43 8.88 5.03
CA VAL A 7 2.29 8.06 5.89
C VAL A 7 2.65 8.82 7.16
N ARG A 8 2.32 8.27 8.33
CA ARG A 8 2.69 8.83 9.63
C ARG A 8 4.07 8.31 10.07
N SER A 9 4.58 8.85 11.18
CA SER A 9 5.87 8.47 11.79
C SER A 9 6.04 6.98 12.08
N ASN A 10 4.94 6.26 12.30
CA ASN A 10 4.97 4.82 12.54
C ASN A 10 5.18 3.97 11.27
N LYS A 11 5.25 4.60 10.08
CA LYS A 11 5.51 3.94 8.79
C LYS A 11 4.50 2.86 8.42
N VAL A 12 3.30 2.89 8.98
CA VAL A 12 2.25 1.91 8.70
C VAL A 12 1.04 2.59 8.08
N ILE A 13 0.59 2.06 6.95
CA ILE A 13 -0.70 2.43 6.33
C ILE A 13 -1.65 1.25 6.41
N SER A 14 -2.95 1.53 6.53
CA SER A 14 -3.99 0.50 6.48
C SER A 14 -4.69 0.48 5.12
N ILE A 15 -4.82 -0.74 4.58
CA ILE A 15 -5.41 -1.03 3.28
C ILE A 15 -6.29 -2.27 3.43
N PHE A 16 -7.61 -2.14 3.27
CA PHE A 16 -8.59 -3.23 3.42
C PHE A 16 -8.51 -4.02 4.73
N GLY A 17 -8.09 -3.39 5.83
CA GLY A 17 -7.93 -4.05 7.13
C GLY A 17 -6.52 -4.64 7.35
N GLU A 18 -5.71 -4.72 6.30
CA GLU A 18 -4.30 -5.11 6.41
C GLU A 18 -3.43 -3.90 6.75
N LYS A 19 -2.38 -4.13 7.54
CA LYS A 19 -1.37 -3.14 7.88
C LYS A 19 -0.14 -3.35 7.01
N LEU A 20 0.24 -2.32 6.28
CA LEU A 20 1.40 -2.32 5.39
C LEU A 20 2.45 -1.35 5.92
N THR A 21 3.62 -1.86 6.29
CA THR A 21 4.81 -1.03 6.54
C THR A 21 5.28 -0.40 5.23
N VAL A 22 5.71 0.85 5.22
CA VAL A 22 6.23 1.54 4.03
C VAL A 22 7.70 1.95 4.19
N PRO A 23 8.44 2.20 3.10
CA PRO A 23 9.79 2.72 3.14
C PRO A 23 9.93 4.05 3.91
N GLU A 24 11.09 4.29 4.52
CA GLU A 24 11.39 5.51 5.29
C GLU A 24 11.23 6.78 4.44
N GLU A 25 11.63 6.72 3.17
CA GLU A 25 11.49 7.82 2.21
C GLU A 25 10.06 8.28 1.98
N ALA A 26 9.04 7.50 2.39
CA ALA A 26 7.64 7.84 2.24
C ALA A 26 7.04 8.56 3.46
N VAL A 27 7.77 8.65 4.58
CA VAL A 27 7.27 9.23 5.84
C VAL A 27 6.90 10.70 5.67
N TYR A 28 5.76 11.08 6.25
CA TYR A 28 5.14 12.40 6.14
C TYR A 28 4.79 12.84 4.71
N GLN A 29 4.69 11.89 3.78
CA GLN A 29 4.26 12.14 2.40
C GLN A 29 2.98 11.38 2.06
N TYR A 30 2.33 11.81 0.98
CA TYR A 30 1.24 11.07 0.37
C TYR A 30 1.79 10.06 -0.62
N VAL A 31 1.38 8.81 -0.44
CA VAL A 31 1.69 7.72 -1.37
C VAL A 31 0.44 7.32 -2.13
N LYS A 32 0.63 6.91 -3.39
CA LYS A 32 -0.39 6.21 -4.16
C LYS A 32 -0.15 4.72 -4.06
N VAL A 33 -1.15 3.97 -3.60
CA VAL A 33 -1.13 2.51 -3.64
C VAL A 33 -1.96 2.05 -4.82
N THR A 34 -1.44 1.13 -5.60
CA THR A 34 -2.17 0.44 -6.66
C THR A 34 -2.24 -1.05 -6.33
N ILE A 35 -3.45 -1.59 -6.32
CA ILE A 35 -3.67 -3.03 -6.23
C ILE A 35 -4.11 -3.54 -7.59
N ASN A 36 -3.31 -4.44 -8.16
CA ASN A 36 -3.61 -5.18 -9.37
C ASN A 36 -4.03 -6.61 -8.98
N VAL A 37 -5.34 -6.84 -8.91
CA VAL A 37 -5.91 -8.15 -8.54
C VAL A 37 -5.65 -9.23 -9.59
N LYS A 38 -5.53 -8.85 -10.87
CA LYS A 38 -5.25 -9.80 -11.96
C LYS A 38 -3.82 -10.34 -11.85
N GLU A 39 -2.88 -9.46 -11.51
CA GLU A 39 -1.46 -9.81 -11.35
C GLU A 39 -1.10 -10.22 -9.93
N GLN A 40 -2.02 -10.11 -8.97
CA GLN A 40 -1.77 -10.33 -7.55
C GLN A 40 -0.61 -9.47 -7.04
N LYS A 41 -0.63 -8.17 -7.36
CA LYS A 41 0.41 -7.21 -6.99
C LYS A 41 -0.12 -5.99 -6.26
N LEU A 42 0.65 -5.51 -5.29
CA LEU A 42 0.52 -4.20 -4.67
C LEU A 42 1.75 -3.37 -5.02
N LEU A 43 1.53 -2.18 -5.55
CA LEU A 43 2.55 -1.22 -5.92
C LEU A 43 2.40 0.06 -5.09
N LEU A 44 3.49 0.52 -4.48
CA LEU A 44 3.56 1.77 -3.75
C LEU A 44 4.29 2.81 -4.59
N PHE A 45 3.64 3.95 -4.81
CA PHE A 45 4.19 5.05 -5.57
C PHE A 45 4.43 6.27 -4.69
N LEU A 46 5.59 6.88 -4.83
CA LEU A 46 5.92 8.20 -4.31
C LEU A 46 6.33 9.10 -5.47
N ASN A 47 5.64 10.23 -5.65
CA ASN A 47 5.92 11.18 -6.73
C ASN A 47 6.00 10.53 -8.13
N GLY A 48 5.12 9.55 -8.39
CA GLY A 48 5.03 8.83 -9.67
C GLY A 48 6.04 7.68 -9.85
N LYS A 49 6.98 7.48 -8.92
CA LYS A 49 7.95 6.38 -8.96
C LYS A 49 7.49 5.22 -8.08
N VAL A 50 7.71 3.98 -8.53
CA VAL A 50 7.50 2.79 -7.69
C VAL A 50 8.63 2.74 -6.67
N ILE A 51 8.28 2.75 -5.39
CA ILE A 51 9.22 2.68 -4.27
C ILE A 51 9.13 1.36 -3.49
N ASP A 52 8.07 0.58 -3.77
CA ASP A 52 7.88 -0.76 -3.20
C ASP A 52 6.89 -1.56 -4.08
N GLU A 53 7.14 -2.86 -4.20
CA GLU A 53 6.30 -3.82 -4.90
C GLU A 53 6.20 -5.09 -4.07
N ARG A 54 4.97 -5.59 -3.90
CA ARG A 54 4.70 -6.81 -3.12
C ARG A 54 3.68 -7.68 -3.82
N GLU A 55 3.76 -8.97 -3.53
CA GLU A 55 2.66 -9.88 -3.82
C GLU A 55 1.43 -9.47 -2.99
N TYR A 56 0.27 -9.46 -3.62
CA TYR A 56 -1.01 -9.14 -2.99
C TYR A 56 -2.01 -10.26 -3.24
N ARG A 57 -2.46 -10.89 -2.14
CA ARG A 57 -3.53 -11.88 -2.18
C ARG A 57 -4.68 -11.35 -1.36
N TYR A 58 -5.83 -11.18 -2.00
CA TYR A 58 -7.05 -10.78 -1.31
C TYR A 58 -7.48 -11.89 -0.34
N ASN A 59 -7.38 -11.62 0.96
CA ASN A 59 -7.81 -12.54 2.00
C ASN A 59 -9.28 -12.30 2.33
N LYS A 60 -10.16 -13.23 1.94
CA LYS A 60 -11.62 -13.12 2.13
C LYS A 60 -12.06 -13.21 3.60
N GLY A 61 -11.29 -13.88 4.46
CA GLY A 61 -11.72 -14.22 5.84
C GLY A 61 -11.62 -13.10 6.88
N LEU A 62 -11.39 -11.84 6.48
CA LEU A 62 -11.30 -10.70 7.41
C LEU A 62 -12.65 -10.00 7.67
N TYR A 63 -13.71 -10.38 6.95
CA TYR A 63 -15.06 -9.82 7.10
C TYR A 63 -16.17 -10.90 7.10
N ASP A 64 -15.80 -12.17 7.24
CA ASP A 64 -16.73 -13.30 7.45
C ASP A 64 -17.04 -13.50 8.93
#